data_AF-W2VK17-F1
#
_entry.id   AF-W2VK17-F1
#
_cell.length_a   1.000
_cell.length_b   1.000
_cell.length_c   1.000
_cell.angle_alpha   90.00
_cell.angle_beta   90.00
_cell.angle_gamma   90.00
#
_symmetry.space_group_name_H-M   'P 1'
#
loop_
_entity.id
_entity.type
_entity.pdbx_description
1 polymer ?
#
loop_
_entity_poly.entity_id
_entity_poly.type
_entity_poly.pdbx_seq_one_letter_code
_entity_poly.pdbx_strand_id
1 'polypeptide(L)'
;MIGVKGKLKFRWVLCFIIFSLALLLYGNHLFKERAKKLEDMRKKESLEFMEDGWKKYRMMLYAGANMKYTDSEGNIRVIETEPVLLDIYDEVIKPYILGKIPTLGSFRITE
;
A
#
# COMPACT_ATOMS: atom_id res chain seq x y z
N MET A 1 21.97 -53.73 -22.53
CA MET A 1 22.36 -53.55 -21.12
C MET A 1 21.80 -52.22 -20.63
N ILE A 2 20.74 -52.23 -19.81
CA ILE A 2 20.16 -51.02 -19.22
C ILE A 2 20.59 -51.01 -17.75
N GLY A 3 21.67 -50.27 -17.47
CA GLY A 3 22.26 -50.15 -16.13
C GLY A 3 21.58 -49.05 -15.33
N VAL A 4 20.49 -49.37 -14.64
CA VAL A 4 19.89 -48.44 -13.67
C VAL A 4 20.48 -48.74 -12.29
N LYS A 5 21.41 -47.92 -11.80
CA LYS A 5 21.70 -47.80 -10.35
C LYS A 5 22.05 -46.37 -9.98
N GLY A 6 21.10 -45.46 -10.21
CA GLY A 6 21.12 -44.13 -9.59
C GLY A 6 20.85 -44.24 -8.08
N LYS A 7 21.86 -44.54 -7.27
CA LYS A 7 21.80 -44.37 -5.81
C LYS A 7 21.99 -42.88 -5.50
N LEU A 8 20.99 -42.06 -5.80
CA LEU A 8 20.92 -40.71 -5.24
C LEU A 8 20.88 -40.89 -3.71
N LYS A 9 21.94 -40.47 -3.00
CA LYS A 9 22.03 -40.67 -1.55
C LYS A 9 20.86 -39.92 -0.90
N PHE A 10 19.84 -40.66 -0.47
CA PHE A 10 18.63 -40.14 0.20
C PHE A 10 18.95 -39.14 1.32
N ARG A 11 20.11 -39.33 1.98
CA ARG A 11 20.66 -38.42 2.98
C ARG A 11 20.93 -37.00 2.48
N TRP A 12 21.35 -36.83 1.22
CA TRP A 12 21.58 -35.52 0.62
C TRP A 12 20.27 -34.81 0.32
N VAL A 13 19.28 -35.54 -0.22
CA VAL A 13 17.93 -35.00 -0.47
C VAL A 13 17.29 -34.51 0.83
N LEU A 14 17.39 -35.28 1.91
CA LEU A 14 16.91 -34.86 3.24
C LEU A 14 17.60 -33.59 3.75
N CYS A 15 18.92 -33.46 3.59
CA CYS A 15 19.64 -32.25 3.97
C CYS A 15 19.16 -31.02 3.19
N PHE A 16 18.90 -31.15 1.89
CA PHE A 16 18.35 -30.06 1.06
C PHE A 16 16.95 -29.63 1.51
N ILE A 17 16.09 -30.60 1.86
CA ILE A 17 14.74 -30.31 2.36
C ILE A 17 14.80 -29.54 3.69
N ILE A 18 15.61 -30.00 4.64
CA ILE A 18 15.76 -29.34 5.95
C ILE A 18 16.34 -27.93 5.79
N PHE A 19 17.36 -27.78 4.95
CA PHE A 19 17.97 -26.48 4.65
C PHE A 19 16.97 -25.52 4.00
N SER A 20 16.19 -26.01 3.03
CA SER A 20 15.13 -25.22 2.41
C SER A 20 14.06 -24.80 3.42
N LEU A 21 13.67 -25.68 4.34
CA LEU A 21 12.70 -25.38 5.40
C LEU A 21 13.18 -24.25 6.32
N ALA A 22 14.46 -24.31 6.74
CA ALA A 22 15.07 -23.26 7.56
C ALA A 22 15.09 -21.91 6.82
N LEU A 23 15.38 -21.92 5.52
CA LEU A 23 15.37 -20.72 4.68
C LEU A 23 13.96 -20.12 4.54
N LEU A 24 12.94 -20.96 4.40
CA LEU A 24 11.54 -20.53 4.33
C LEU A 24 11.07 -19.90 5.65
N LEU A 25 11.42 -20.49 6.80
CA LEU A 25 11.09 -19.93 8.11
C LEU A 25 11.75 -18.56 8.32
N TYR A 26 13.04 -18.46 7.99
CA TYR A 26 13.78 -17.20 8.09
C TYR A 26 13.23 -16.14 7.12
N GLY A 27 12.96 -16.52 5.88
CA GLY A 27 12.36 -15.64 4.87
C GLY A 27 11.01 -15.11 5.34
N ASN A 28 10.13 -15.97 5.85
CA ASN A 28 8.80 -15.58 6.32
C ASN A 28 8.86 -14.55 7.46
N HIS A 29 9.82 -14.68 8.38
CA HIS A 29 10.06 -13.69 9.43
C HIS A 29 10.42 -12.31 8.85
N LEU A 30 11.38 -12.27 7.92
CA LEU A 30 11.84 -11.04 7.28
C LEU A 30 10.72 -10.37 6.46
N PHE A 31 9.91 -11.17 5.75
CA PHE A 31 8.76 -10.65 5.00
C PHE A 31 7.70 -10.05 5.92
N LYS A 32 7.46 -10.65 7.09
CA LYS A 32 6.49 -10.14 8.07
C LYS A 32 6.90 -8.76 8.61
N GLU A 33 8.18 -8.57 8.93
CA GLU A 33 8.69 -7.26 9.38
C GLU A 33 8.55 -6.20 8.29
N ARG A 34 8.89 -6.53 7.04
CA ARG A 34 8.76 -5.61 5.91
C ARG A 34 7.31 -5.25 5.62
N ALA A 35 6.39 -6.23 5.66
CA ALA A 35 4.97 -6.00 5.46
C ALA A 35 4.42 -5.05 6.54
N LYS A 36 4.78 -5.27 7.81
CA LYS A 36 4.36 -4.40 8.91
C LYS A 36 4.90 -2.98 8.74
N LYS A 37 6.18 -2.83 8.39
CA LYS A 37 6.79 -1.51 8.14
C LYS A 37 6.10 -0.78 6.97
N LEU A 38 5.76 -1.48 5.90
CA LEU A 38 5.02 -0.92 4.77
C LEU A 38 3.61 -0.46 5.17
N GLU A 39 2.89 -1.28 5.94
CA GLU A 39 1.57 -0.92 6.45
C GLU A 39 1.63 0.32 7.36
N ASP A 40 2.61 0.39 8.26
CA ASP A 40 2.80 1.53 9.17
C ASP A 40 3.16 2.81 8.40
N MET A 41 4.02 2.74 7.38
CA MET A 41 4.33 3.89 6.51
C MET A 41 3.08 4.38 5.76
N ARG A 42 2.30 3.48 5.16
CA ARG A 42 1.08 3.85 4.43
C ARG A 42 0.00 4.43 5.33
N LYS A 43 -0.14 3.90 6.56
CA LYS A 43 -1.03 4.48 7.57
C LYS A 43 -0.62 5.90 7.91
N LYS A 44 0.68 6.14 8.13
CA LYS A 44 1.19 7.48 8.40
C LYS A 44 0.91 8.44 7.23
N GLU A 45 1.21 8.03 5.99
CA GLU A 45 0.92 8.84 4.80
C GLU A 45 -0.58 9.12 4.62
N SER A 46 -1.44 8.15 4.94
CA SER A 46 -2.89 8.37 4.88
C SER A 46 -3.39 9.41 5.89
N LEU A 47 -2.76 9.50 7.07
CA LEU A 47 -3.07 10.53 8.06
C LEU A 47 -2.59 11.91 7.58
N GLU A 48 -1.36 12.00 7.07
CA GLU A 48 -0.81 13.24 6.51
C GLU A 48 -1.65 13.75 5.33
N PHE A 49 -2.14 12.85 4.48
CA PHE A 49 -3.06 13.15 3.38
C PHE A 49 -4.42 13.69 3.87
N MET A 50 -4.98 13.08 4.92
CA MET A 50 -6.23 13.54 5.53
C MET A 50 -6.05 14.94 6.14
N GLU A 51 -4.95 15.18 6.86
CA GLU A 51 -4.63 16.50 7.40
C GLU A 51 -4.47 17.57 6.32
N ASP A 52 -3.77 17.27 5.22
CA ASP A 52 -3.60 18.18 4.08
C ASP A 52 -4.93 18.50 3.40
N GLY A 53 -5.77 17.49 3.15
CA GLY A 53 -7.09 17.70 2.54
C GLY A 53 -8.00 18.56 3.42
N TRP A 54 -8.07 18.29 4.72
CA TRP A 54 -8.82 19.12 5.67
C TRP A 54 -8.30 20.56 5.75
N LYS A 55 -6.97 20.75 5.74
CA LYS A 55 -6.37 22.08 5.75
C LYS A 55 -6.77 22.88 4.50
N LYS A 56 -6.70 22.27 3.33
CA LYS A 56 -7.09 22.89 2.05
C LYS A 56 -8.59 23.13 1.96
N TYR A 57 -9.40 22.21 2.48
CA TYR A 57 -10.86 22.40 2.56
C TYR A 57 -11.24 23.60 3.44
N ARG A 58 -10.57 23.78 4.58
CA ARG A 58 -10.76 25.00 5.39
C ARG A 58 -10.34 26.26 4.61
N MET A 59 -9.20 26.23 3.93
CA MET A 59 -8.76 27.35 3.09
C MET A 59 -9.76 27.69 1.99
N MET A 60 -10.32 26.67 1.34
CA MET A 60 -11.39 26.79 0.35
C MET A 60 -12.60 27.54 0.91
N LEU A 61 -13.10 27.14 2.08
CA LEU A 61 -14.22 27.78 2.76
C LEU A 61 -13.96 29.26 3.10
N TYR A 62 -12.72 29.62 3.45
CA TYR A 62 -12.36 31.00 3.74
C TYR A 62 -12.17 31.86 2.49
N ALA A 63 -11.58 31.31 1.43
CA ALA A 63 -11.24 32.05 0.21
C ALA A 63 -12.37 32.08 -0.83
N GLY A 64 -13.40 31.23 -0.67
CA GLY A 64 -14.41 31.03 -1.71
C GLY A 64 -13.86 30.38 -2.99
N ALA A 65 -12.68 29.76 -2.91
CA ALA A 65 -12.03 29.05 -4.00
C ALA A 65 -12.65 27.64 -4.17
N ASN A 66 -12.30 26.94 -5.24
CA ASN A 66 -12.69 25.54 -5.42
C ASN A 66 -11.54 24.59 -5.05
N MET A 67 -11.85 23.47 -4.39
CA MET A 67 -10.88 22.42 -4.13
C MET A 67 -11.06 21.28 -5.13
N LYS A 68 -9.95 20.78 -5.68
CA LYS A 68 -9.92 19.66 -6.62
C LYS A 68 -9.06 18.55 -6.07
N TYR A 69 -9.55 17.34 -6.17
CA TYR A 69 -8.81 16.11 -5.93
C TYR A 69 -8.43 15.47 -7.27
N THR A 70 -7.16 15.12 -7.43
CA THR A 70 -6.69 14.30 -8.55
C THR A 70 -6.32 12.94 -8.01
N ASP A 71 -6.97 11.89 -8.51
CA ASP A 71 -6.70 10.52 -8.09
C ASP A 71 -5.39 9.97 -8.70
N SER A 72 -5.10 8.69 -8.42
CA SER A 72 -3.92 8.01 -8.97
C SER A 72 -3.98 7.76 -10.48
N GLU A 73 -5.17 7.82 -11.07
CA GLU A 73 -5.42 7.59 -12.51
C GLU A 73 -5.44 8.90 -13.31
N GLY A 74 -5.42 10.05 -12.62
CA GLY A 74 -5.50 11.38 -13.21
C GLY A 74 -6.92 11.94 -13.32
N ASN A 75 -7.93 11.25 -12.79
CA ASN A 75 -9.30 11.77 -12.75
C ASN A 75 -9.41 12.88 -11.72
N ILE A 76 -10.11 13.95 -12.09
CA ILE A 76 -10.28 15.13 -11.25
C ILE A 76 -11.70 15.15 -10.70
N ARG A 77 -11.81 15.26 -9.38
CA ARG A 77 -13.08 15.46 -8.67
C ARG A 77 -13.08 16.81 -7.97
N VAL A 78 -14.14 17.59 -8.17
CA VAL A 78 -14.32 18.85 -7.47
C VAL A 78 -14.93 18.55 -6.09
N ILE A 79 -14.38 19.17 -5.06
CA ILE A 79 -14.82 19.05 -3.67
C ILE A 79 -15.47 20.36 -3.30
N GLU A 80 -16.80 20.34 -3.18
CA GLU A 80 -17.60 21.50 -2.82
C GLU A 80 -18.03 21.44 -1.35
N THR A 81 -18.22 20.23 -0.82
CA THR A 81 -18.77 20.00 0.50
C THR A 81 -17.93 18.97 1.26
N GLU A 82 -18.01 19.04 2.59
CA GLU A 82 -17.34 18.11 3.50
C GLU A 82 -17.68 16.63 3.25
N PRO A 83 -18.95 16.24 2.99
CA PRO A 83 -19.28 14.85 2.66
C PRO A 83 -18.49 14.32 1.45
N VAL A 84 -18.28 15.13 0.42
CA VAL A 84 -17.51 14.72 -0.77
C VAL A 84 -16.04 14.47 -0.41
N LEU A 85 -15.48 15.26 0.51
CA LEU A 85 -14.12 15.05 1.01
C LEU A 85 -14.02 13.74 1.80
N LEU A 86 -15.00 13.46 2.67
CA LEU A 86 -15.06 12.22 3.46
C LEU A 86 -15.22 10.98 2.57
N ASP A 87 -16.07 11.06 1.54
CA ASP A 87 -16.25 9.96 0.58
C ASP A 87 -14.94 9.61 -0.13
N ILE A 88 -14.14 10.63 -0.50
CA ILE A 88 -12.81 10.42 -1.10
C ILE A 88 -11.87 9.72 -0.11
N TYR A 89 -11.90 10.08 1.17
CA TYR A 89 -11.09 9.40 2.17
C TYR A 89 -11.46 7.93 2.30
N ASP A 90 -12.75 7.61 2.40
CA ASP A 90 -13.22 6.23 2.52
C ASP A 90 -12.91 5.39 1.27
N GLU A 91 -13.02 6.00 0.08
CA GLU A 91 -12.73 5.33 -1.19
C GLU A 91 -11.24 5.06 -1.38
N VAL A 92 -10.35 5.97 -0.96
CA VAL A 92 -8.94 5.94 -1.34
C VAL A 92 -8.03 5.40 -0.24
N ILE A 93 -8.27 5.76 1.03
CA ILE A 93 -7.38 5.39 2.15
C ILE A 93 -7.33 3.87 2.34
N LYS A 94 -8.50 3.21 2.32
CA LYS A 94 -8.58 1.77 2.56
C LYS A 94 -7.86 0.96 1.48
N PRO A 95 -8.10 1.18 0.17
CA PRO A 95 -7.32 0.53 -0.89
C PRO A 95 -5.83 0.84 -0.82
N TYR A 96 -5.43 2.05 -0.43
CA TYR A 96 -4.03 2.44 -0.32
C TYR A 96 -3.30 1.66 0.77
N ILE A 97 -3.84 1.63 1.99
CA ILE A 97 -3.26 0.87 3.11
C ILE A 97 -3.11 -0.61 2.74
N LEU A 98 -4.13 -1.19 2.10
CA LEU A 98 -4.11 -2.57 1.60
C LEU A 98 -3.14 -2.80 0.43
N GLY A 99 -2.61 -1.74 -0.18
CA GLY A 99 -1.68 -1.81 -1.31
C GLY A 99 -2.32 -2.12 -2.65
N LYS A 100 -3.62 -1.88 -2.78
CA LYS A 100 -4.34 -2.04 -4.05
C LYS A 100 -4.09 -0.88 -5.01
N ILE A 101 -3.89 0.33 -4.48
CA ILE A 101 -3.51 1.52 -5.25
C ILE A 101 -2.11 1.99 -4.87
N PRO A 102 -1.32 2.52 -5.81
CA PRO A 102 0.06 2.91 -5.57
C PRO A 102 0.20 4.26 -4.88
N THR A 103 -0.79 5.15 -4.99
CA THR A 103 -0.75 6.53 -4.45
C THR A 103 -2.14 6.96 -3.97
N LEU A 104 -2.19 7.94 -3.05
CA LEU A 104 -3.42 8.55 -2.52
C LEU A 104 -3.98 9.66 -3.43
N GLY A 105 -3.24 10.10 -4.44
CA GLY A 105 -3.58 11.29 -5.23
C GLY A 105 -3.13 12.59 -4.58
N SER A 106 -3.71 13.72 -4.99
CA SER A 106 -3.35 15.03 -4.45
C SER A 106 -4.51 16.03 -4.47
N PHE A 107 -4.51 16.94 -3.50
CA PHE A 107 -5.45 18.05 -3.44
C PHE A 107 -4.81 19.34 -3.96
N ARG A 108 -5.56 20.09 -4.78
CA ARG A 108 -5.20 21.42 -5.27
C ARG A 108 -6.34 22.39 -5.04
N ILE A 109 -6.00 23.62 -4.66
CA ILE A 109 -6.95 24.73 -4.63
C ILE A 109 -6.85 25.45 -5.98
N THR A 110 -7.99 25.79 -6.56
CA THR A 110 -8.09 26.60 -7.76
C THR A 110 -8.94 27.83 -7.46
N GLU A 111 -8.44 29.01 -7.81
CA GLU A 111 -9.19 30.27 -7.76
C GLU A 111 -10.41 30.26 -8.69
#